data_AF-G2FGT0-F1
#
_entry.id   AF-G2FGT0-F1
#
_cell.length_a   1.000
_cell.length_b   1.000
_cell.length_c   1.000
_cell.angle_alpha   90.00
_cell.angle_beta   90.00
_cell.angle_gamma   90.00
#
_symmetry.space_group_name_H-M   'P 1'
#
loop_
_entity.id
_entity.type
_entity.pdbx_description
1 polymer ?
#
loop_
_entity_poly.entity_id
_entity_poly.type
_entity_poly.pdbx_seq_one_letter_code
_entity_poly.pdbx_strand_id
1 'polypeptide(L)'
;MLFEALIWSIPAGLIHFAVMGALYGNPFIDTLADLWLRELIPVDGLQAALILGLLFGALRVYPRFWNMWIQSTYPMQLLRIEFVNGLIGTLVITISLELLL
;
A
#
# COMPACT_ATOMS: atom_id res chain seq x y z
N MET A 1 16.88 -6.23 -31.29
CA MET A 1 17.58 -6.62 -30.03
C MET A 1 17.75 -5.46 -29.05
N LEU A 2 18.79 -4.60 -29.14
CA LEU A 2 18.98 -3.51 -28.14
C LEU A 2 17.88 -2.43 -28.20
N PHE A 3 17.49 -2.03 -29.41
CA PHE A 3 16.47 -1.00 -29.64
C PHE A 3 15.07 -1.45 -29.19
N GLU A 4 14.69 -2.70 -29.46
CA GLU A 4 13.44 -3.28 -28.94
C GLU A 4 13.47 -3.39 -27.41
N ALA A 5 14.60 -3.81 -26.81
CA ALA A 5 14.72 -3.88 -25.36
C ALA A 5 14.53 -2.50 -24.70
N LEU A 6 15.02 -1.42 -25.32
CA LEU A 6 14.82 -0.04 -24.89
C LEU A 6 13.37 0.43 -25.04
N ILE A 7 12.69 0.05 -26.13
CA ILE A 7 11.28 0.40 -26.34
C ILE A 7 10.39 -0.29 -25.32
N TRP A 8 10.65 -1.56 -25.01
CA TRP A 8 9.84 -2.33 -24.07
C TRP A 8 10.16 -2.03 -22.60
N SER A 9 11.36 -1.52 -22.28
CA SER A 9 11.73 -1.18 -20.90
C SER A 9 10.97 0.02 -20.34
N ILE A 10 10.58 0.98 -21.19
CA ILE A 10 9.79 2.16 -20.78
C ILE A 10 8.38 1.77 -20.30
N PRO A 11 7.53 1.09 -21.09
CA PRO A 11 6.21 0.66 -20.62
C PRO A 11 6.30 -0.37 -19.48
N ALA A 12 7.28 -1.28 -19.52
CA ALA A 12 7.49 -2.20 -18.40
C ALA A 12 7.86 -1.46 -17.10
N GLY A 13 8.71 -0.42 -17.18
CA GLY A 13 9.07 0.43 -16.07
C GLY A 13 7.90 1.26 -15.53
N LEU A 14 7.04 1.78 -16.42
CA LEU A 14 5.83 2.50 -16.03
C LEU A 14 4.80 1.59 -15.37
N ILE A 15 4.57 0.39 -15.92
CA ILE A 15 3.71 -0.62 -15.31
C ILE A 15 4.27 -1.01 -13.94
N HIS A 16 5.57 -1.27 -13.85
CA HIS A 16 6.22 -1.59 -12.58
C HIS A 16 6.08 -0.43 -11.58
N PHE A 17 6.32 0.82 -11.98
CA PHE A 17 6.16 1.98 -11.09
C PHE A 17 4.72 2.15 -10.62
N ALA A 18 3.72 2.01 -11.50
CA ALA A 18 2.32 2.11 -11.15
C ALA A 18 1.88 0.97 -10.21
N VAL A 19 2.29 -0.26 -10.51
CA VAL A 19 2.05 -1.44 -9.68
C VAL A 19 2.73 -1.29 -8.33
N MET A 20 3.98 -0.81 -8.29
CA MET A 20 4.70 -0.59 -7.04
C MET A 20 4.09 0.58 -6.27
N GLY A 21 3.69 1.67 -6.92
CA GLY A 21 3.01 2.79 -6.25
C GLY A 21 1.67 2.41 -5.65
N ALA A 22 0.91 1.57 -6.34
CA ALA A 22 -0.35 1.00 -5.86
C ALA A 22 -0.14 -0.04 -4.75
N LEU A 23 0.85 -0.93 -4.89
CA LEU A 23 1.11 -2.03 -3.94
C LEU A 23 1.94 -1.62 -2.72
N TYR A 24 2.77 -0.58 -2.82
CA TYR A 24 3.61 -0.08 -1.71
C TYR A 24 2.94 1.00 -0.86
N GLY A 25 1.67 1.35 -1.14
CA GLY A 25 0.88 2.29 -0.36
C GLY A 25 1.51 3.68 -0.31
N ASN A 26 1.55 4.38 -1.45
CA ASN A 26 1.86 5.80 -1.43
C ASN A 26 0.74 6.51 -0.64
N PRO A 27 1.05 7.39 0.33
CA PRO A 27 0.03 8.14 1.07
C PRO A 27 -1.04 8.80 0.20
N PHE A 28 -0.66 9.23 -1.01
CA PHE A 28 -1.60 9.78 -1.99
C PHE A 28 -2.60 8.75 -2.52
N ILE A 29 -2.15 7.54 -2.85
CA ILE A 29 -3.01 6.45 -3.32
C ILE A 29 -3.91 5.96 -2.19
N ASP A 30 -3.36 5.82 -0.97
CA ASP A 30 -4.12 5.44 0.22
C ASP A 30 -5.24 6.46 0.50
N THR A 31 -4.96 7.75 0.29
CA THR A 31 -5.95 8.83 0.43
C THR A 31 -7.06 8.72 -0.61
N LEU A 32 -6.72 8.56 -1.89
CA LEU A 32 -7.73 8.41 -2.94
C LEU A 32 -8.57 7.14 -2.76
N ALA A 33 -7.93 6.06 -2.34
CA ALA A 33 -8.61 4.80 -2.04
C ALA A 33 -9.55 4.94 -0.83
N ASP A 34 -9.13 5.63 0.24
CA ASP A 34 -9.98 5.92 1.41
C ASP A 34 -11.23 6.69 0.97
N LEU A 35 -11.05 7.82 0.28
CA LEU A 35 -12.14 8.66 -0.21
C LEU A 35 -13.16 7.87 -1.04
N TRP A 36 -12.69 7.01 -1.93
CA TRP A 36 -13.57 6.22 -2.79
C TRP A 36 -14.24 5.05 -2.07
N LEU A 37 -13.52 4.30 -1.23
CA LEU A 37 -14.06 3.13 -0.53
C LEU A 37 -15.00 3.51 0.61
N ARG A 38 -14.77 4.66 1.23
CA ARG A 38 -15.54 5.13 2.39
C ARG A 38 -17.02 5.33 2.09
N GLU A 39 -17.37 5.73 0.86
CA GLU A 39 -18.77 5.80 0.41
C GLU A 39 -19.45 4.42 0.30
N LEU A 40 -18.67 3.35 0.19
CA LEU A 40 -19.15 1.98 -0.01
C LEU A 40 -19.25 1.18 1.30
N ILE A 41 -18.66 1.69 2.38
CA ILE A 41 -18.60 0.98 3.67
C ILE A 41 -19.83 1.37 4.51
N PRO A 42 -20.57 0.41 5.10
CA PRO A 42 -21.79 0.68 5.85
C PRO A 42 -21.54 1.17 7.29
N VAL A 43 -20.37 1.75 7.55
CA VAL A 43 -20.01 2.32 8.85
C VAL A 43 -19.36 3.68 8.62
N ASP A 44 -19.63 4.61 9.54
CA ASP A 44 -19.15 5.99 9.46
C ASP A 44 -18.17 6.30 10.59
N GLY A 45 -17.57 7.49 10.53
CA GLY A 45 -16.79 8.01 11.64
C GLY A 45 -15.41 7.36 11.76
N LEU A 46 -14.90 7.39 12.99
CA LEU A 46 -13.66 6.73 13.39
C LEU A 46 -13.65 5.22 13.09
N GLN A 47 -14.82 4.55 13.11
CA GLN A 47 -14.89 3.11 12.83
C GLN A 47 -14.53 2.81 11.37
N ALA A 48 -15.04 3.61 10.42
CA ALA A 48 -14.69 3.50 9.01
C ALA A 48 -13.18 3.72 8.80
N ALA A 49 -12.64 4.78 9.42
CA ALA A 49 -11.23 5.13 9.36
C ALA A 49 -10.30 4.00 9.84
N LEU A 50 -10.67 3.36 10.96
CA LEU A 50 -9.90 2.24 11.50
C LEU A 50 -9.98 1.00 10.60
N ILE A 51 -11.17 0.66 10.08
CA ILE A 51 -11.33 -0.49 9.18
C ILE A 51 -10.50 -0.29 7.91
N LEU A 52 -10.63 0.88 7.27
CA LEU A 52 -9.86 1.22 6.07
C LEU A 52 -8.35 1.24 6.35
N GLY A 53 -7.93 1.86 7.46
CA GLY A 53 -6.52 1.92 7.83
C GLY A 53 -5.91 0.54 8.09
N LEU A 54 -6.65 -0.38 8.70
CA LEU A 54 -6.24 -1.78 8.88
C LEU A 54 -6.20 -2.55 7.55
N LEU A 55 -7.19 -2.36 6.68
CA LEU A 55 -7.23 -2.99 5.36
C LEU A 55 -6.05 -2.54 4.48
N PHE A 56 -5.81 -1.25 4.38
CA PHE A 56 -4.67 -0.71 3.63
C PHE A 56 -3.34 -1.13 4.26
N GLY A 57 -3.25 -1.14 5.60
CA GLY A 57 -2.09 -1.64 6.31
C GLY A 57 -1.78 -3.09 5.95
N ALA A 58 -2.79 -3.97 5.94
CA ALA A 58 -2.64 -5.37 5.55
C ALA A 58 -2.20 -5.52 4.08
N LEU A 59 -2.82 -4.77 3.17
CA LEU A 59 -2.45 -4.77 1.74
C LEU A 59 -1.00 -4.33 1.54
N ARG A 60 -0.52 -3.34 2.29
CA ARG A 60 0.83 -2.81 2.19
C ARG A 60 1.90 -3.78 2.67
N VAL A 61 1.60 -4.58 3.70
CA VAL A 61 2.58 -5.52 4.26
C VAL A 61 2.56 -6.86 3.50
N TYR A 62 1.47 -7.21 2.83
CA TYR A 62 1.35 -8.47 2.07
C TYR A 62 2.53 -8.73 1.09
N PRO A 63 2.97 -7.76 0.25
CA PRO A 63 4.13 -7.97 -0.65
C PRO A 63 5.42 -8.35 0.09
N ARG A 64 5.58 -7.92 1.34
CA ARG A 64 6.78 -8.22 2.15
C ARG A 64 6.76 -9.63 2.70
N PHE A 65 5.60 -10.11 3.13
CA PHE A 65 5.41 -11.52 3.45
C PHE A 65 5.62 -12.41 2.22
N TRP A 66 5.17 -11.97 1.04
CA TRP A 66 5.43 -12.66 -0.21
C TRP A 66 6.93 -12.71 -0.56
N ASN A 67 7.64 -11.59 -0.39
CA ASN A 67 9.09 -11.54 -0.56
C ASN A 67 9.81 -12.50 0.39
N MET A 68 9.39 -12.59 1.66
CA MET A 68 9.93 -13.57 2.61
C MET A 68 9.65 -15.01 2.16
N TRP A 69 8.47 -15.29 1.60
CA TRP A 69 8.15 -16.62 1.11
C TRP A 69 9.06 -17.04 -0.07
N ILE A 70 9.36 -16.11 -0.98
CA ILE A 70 10.29 -16.34 -2.09
C ILE A 70 11.75 -16.40 -1.61
N GLN A 71 12.13 -15.50 -0.69
CA GLN A 71 13.48 -15.35 -0.18
C GLN A 71 13.56 -15.95 1.23
N SER A 72 13.92 -17.23 1.32
CA SER A 72 14.03 -17.97 2.59
C SER A 72 15.06 -17.43 3.60
N THR A 73 15.86 -16.42 3.22
CA THR A 73 16.84 -15.72 4.07
C THR A 73 16.39 -14.33 4.52
N TYR A 74 15.12 -13.95 4.35
CA TYR A 74 14.64 -12.61 4.67
C TYR A 74 14.68 -12.31 6.18
N PRO A 75 15.31 -11.20 6.63
CA PRO A 75 15.44 -10.89 8.06
C PRO A 75 14.09 -10.57 8.72
N MET A 76 13.76 -11.31 9.78
CA MET A 76 12.51 -11.12 10.55
C MET A 76 12.38 -9.73 11.19
N GLN A 77 13.51 -9.08 11.52
CA GLN A 77 13.51 -7.72 12.06
C GLN A 77 13.02 -6.69 11.03
N LEU A 78 13.40 -6.84 9.75
CA LEU A 78 12.94 -5.94 8.69
C LEU A 78 11.43 -6.09 8.48
N LEU A 79 10.94 -7.32 8.45
CA LEU A 79 9.51 -7.60 8.30
C LEU A 79 8.67 -6.93 9.41
N ARG A 80 9.16 -6.96 10.65
CA ARG A 80 8.49 -6.29 11.79
C ARG A 80 8.47 -4.77 11.62
N ILE A 81 9.58 -4.17 11.21
CA ILE A 81 9.66 -2.72 10.99
C ILE A 81 8.71 -2.30 9.87
N GLU A 82 8.68 -3.05 8.78
CA GLU A 82 7.79 -2.78 7.65
C GLU A 82 6.32 -2.99 8.01
N PHE A 83 6.01 -4.00 8.82
CA PHE A 83 4.67 -4.18 9.36
C PHE A 83 4.22 -2.99 10.21
N VAL A 84 5.06 -2.58 11.18
CA VAL A 84 4.76 -1.46 12.08
C VAL A 84 4.65 -0.15 11.31
N ASN A 85 5.62 0.16 10.44
CA ASN A 85 5.58 1.39 9.64
C ASN A 85 4.41 1.39 8.66
N GLY A 86 4.13 0.27 8.02
CA GLY A 86 3.02 0.14 7.09
C GLY A 86 1.68 0.38 7.78
N LEU A 87 1.46 -0.27 8.93
CA LEU A 87 0.23 -0.18 9.70
C LEU A 87 0.04 1.20 10.34
N ILE A 88 1.08 1.76 10.97
CA ILE A 88 1.00 3.09 11.59
C ILE A 88 0.79 4.14 10.50
N GLY A 89 1.52 4.06 9.38
CA GLY A 89 1.39 5.01 8.28
C GLY A 89 -0.03 5.06 7.72
N THR A 90 -0.65 3.90 7.44
CA THR A 90 -2.00 3.85 6.90
C THR A 90 -3.05 4.31 7.91
N LEU A 91 -2.93 3.92 9.18
CA LEU A 91 -3.84 4.40 10.23
C LEU A 91 -3.76 5.91 10.41
N VAL A 92 -2.57 6.49 10.37
CA VAL A 92 -2.39 7.95 10.46
C VAL A 92 -3.10 8.64 9.29
N ILE A 93 -2.99 8.11 8.06
CA ILE A 93 -3.63 8.71 6.89
C ILE A 93 -5.16 8.65 7.02
N THR A 94 -5.75 7.48 7.26
CA THR A 94 -7.20 7.31 7.27
C THR A 94 -7.87 8.04 8.44
N ILE A 95 -7.22 8.06 9.61
CA ILE A 95 -7.69 8.85 10.77
C ILE A 95 -7.52 10.35 10.50
N SER A 96 -6.43 10.78 9.88
CA SER A 96 -6.26 12.21 9.54
C SER A 96 -7.31 12.67 8.54
N LEU A 97 -7.66 11.84 7.55
CA LEU A 97 -8.72 12.14 6.60
C LEU A 97 -10.08 12.21 7.27
N GLU A 98 -10.37 11.30 8.20
CA GLU A 98 -11.59 11.36 9.02
C GLU A 98 -11.71 12.66 9.81
N LEU A 99 -10.61 13.17 10.35
CA LEU A 99 -10.61 14.40 11.14
C LEU A 99 -10.70 15.67 10.28
N LEU A 100 -10.43 15.57 8.97
CA LEU A 100 -10.40 16.71 8.05
C LEU A 100 -11.68 16.86 7.22
N LEU A 101 -12.44 15.79 7.03
CA LEU A 101 -13.70 15.74 6.28
C LEU A 101 -14.91 15.97 7.21
#